data_AF-A0A2H9T715-F1
#
_entry.id   AF-A0A2H9T715-F1
#
_cell.length_a   1.000
_cell.length_b   1.000
_cell.length_c   1.000
_cell.angle_alpha   90.00
_cell.angle_beta   90.00
_cell.angle_gamma   90.00
#
_symmetry.space_group_name_H-M   'P 1'
#
loop_
_entity.id
_entity.type
_entity.pdbx_description
1 polymer ?
#
loop_
_entity_poly.entity_id
_entity_poly.type
_entity_poly.pdbx_seq_one_letter_code
_entity_poly.pdbx_strand_id
1 'polypeptide(L)'
;MYDSSAEKEPRKIGAYLYWTGLTATCVTSPLFMTGLAPNLLALSIVENITDIQISWMEWLWGFLPVGLVLFLITPLVNYVLYPPSQKRSDDMPVWAEEQIRQQGPLTRKELTMALLAVLALVLWIFCGQWLSTTTASLTILCLMVLTGVVSWSDVIGHKQAWNVFVWFATLVTLAGGLAKVGFLQWIADNVGLLISGYPPLTMLVVIVICFFLLHYFFASITAHVTALLPVFLTLAMTMTVSGLSALQASLMLCFSLGLMGVITPYAAGPEPIWYGAGFISVKASGR
;
A
#
# COMPACT_ATOMS: atom_id res chain seq x y z
N MET A 1 13.31 21.52 -11.96
CA MET A 1 14.62 20.86 -12.19
C MET A 1 14.86 20.85 -13.69
N TYR A 2 16.01 21.27 -14.21
CA TYR A 2 16.33 21.25 -15.66
C TYR A 2 15.46 22.08 -16.61
N ASP A 3 14.75 23.08 -16.09
CA ASP A 3 13.73 23.80 -16.87
C ASP A 3 12.64 22.85 -17.44
N SER A 4 12.53 21.65 -16.86
CA SER A 4 11.50 20.66 -17.13
C SER A 4 10.31 20.97 -16.22
N SER A 5 9.24 21.47 -16.82
CA SER A 5 7.94 21.67 -16.18
C SER A 5 6.87 20.82 -16.87
N ALA A 6 5.68 20.74 -16.27
CA ALA A 6 4.55 20.05 -16.89
C ALA A 6 4.22 20.61 -18.29
N GLU A 7 4.39 21.93 -18.46
CA GLU A 7 4.06 22.67 -19.68
C GLU A 7 5.25 22.76 -20.65
N LYS A 8 6.49 22.76 -20.13
CA LYS A 8 7.72 22.95 -20.91
C LYS A 8 8.62 21.73 -20.76
N GLU A 9 8.71 20.96 -21.85
CA GLU A 9 9.59 19.79 -21.96
C GLU A 9 9.51 18.81 -20.75
N PRO A 10 8.32 18.27 -20.43
CA PRO A 10 8.14 17.36 -19.29
C PRO A 10 8.99 16.08 -19.42
N ARG A 11 9.31 15.68 -20.66
CA ARG A 11 10.18 14.52 -20.99
C ARG A 11 11.67 14.77 -20.77
N LYS A 12 12.11 15.99 -20.42
CA LYS A 12 13.51 16.24 -20.05
C LYS A 12 13.95 15.34 -18.91
N ILE A 13 13.17 15.34 -17.83
CA ILE A 13 13.41 14.46 -16.68
C ILE A 13 12.16 14.30 -15.80
N GLY A 14 11.30 15.33 -15.73
CA GLY A 14 10.15 15.34 -14.81
C GLY A 14 9.21 14.17 -15.00
N ALA A 15 8.80 13.87 -16.24
CA ALA A 15 7.91 12.73 -16.53
C ALA A 15 8.48 11.39 -16.07
N TYR A 16 9.80 11.17 -16.23
CA TYR A 16 10.47 9.95 -15.76
C TYR A 16 10.47 9.87 -14.24
N LEU A 17 10.81 10.97 -13.55
CA LEU A 17 10.85 11.02 -12.08
C LEU A 17 9.46 10.85 -11.46
N TYR A 18 8.43 11.48 -12.03
CA TYR A 18 7.05 11.35 -11.55
C TYR A 18 6.51 9.94 -11.77
N TRP A 19 6.73 9.33 -12.94
CA TRP A 19 6.37 7.92 -13.17
C TRP A 19 7.10 6.97 -12.22
N THR A 20 8.40 7.20 -12.02
CA THR A 20 9.21 6.39 -11.10
C THR A 20 8.78 6.57 -9.66
N GLY A 21 8.47 7.79 -9.22
CA GLY A 21 7.95 8.07 -7.89
C GLY A 21 6.60 7.39 -7.64
N LEU A 22 5.65 7.52 -8.59
CA LEU A 22 4.34 6.87 -8.52
C LEU A 22 4.50 5.35 -8.39
N THR A 23 5.16 4.73 -9.37
CA THR A 23 5.29 3.26 -9.43
C THR A 23 6.09 2.70 -8.27
N ALA A 24 7.16 3.38 -7.83
CA ALA A 24 7.90 2.99 -6.64
C ALA A 24 7.06 3.09 -5.37
N THR A 25 6.19 4.11 -5.26
CA THR A 25 5.23 4.21 -4.14
C THR A 25 4.30 2.99 -4.13
N CYS A 26 3.69 2.65 -5.27
CA CYS A 26 2.80 1.49 -5.37
C CYS A 26 3.49 0.15 -5.06
N VAL A 27 4.74 -0.03 -5.50
CA VAL A 27 5.53 -1.25 -5.23
C VAL A 27 6.02 -1.34 -3.79
N THR A 28 6.30 -0.20 -3.15
CA THR A 28 6.75 -0.16 -1.75
C THR A 28 5.58 -0.19 -0.75
N SER A 29 4.38 0.23 -1.15
CA SER A 29 3.16 0.12 -0.33
C SER A 29 2.89 -1.29 0.23
N PRO A 30 3.02 -2.40 -0.52
CA PRO A 30 2.89 -3.76 0.02
C PRO A 30 4.18 -4.28 0.66
N LEU A 31 5.33 -3.60 0.55
CA LEU A 31 6.57 -3.98 1.23
C LEU A 31 6.44 -3.84 2.75
N PHE A 32 5.73 -2.81 3.20
CA PHE A 32 5.49 -2.55 4.61
C PHE A 32 4.01 -2.68 4.95
N MET A 33 3.73 -3.40 6.03
CA MET A 33 2.37 -3.58 6.54
C MET A 33 1.65 -2.24 6.77
N THR A 34 2.41 -1.23 7.21
CA THR A 34 1.94 0.14 7.48
C THR A 34 2.15 1.09 6.30
N GLY A 35 2.57 0.59 5.14
CA GLY A 35 2.88 1.40 3.95
C GLY A 35 1.64 1.99 3.26
N LEU A 36 0.46 1.43 3.50
CA LEU A 36 -0.80 1.87 2.93
C LEU A 36 -1.95 1.60 3.91
N ALA A 37 -2.82 2.60 4.16
CA ALA A 37 -3.93 2.46 5.11
C ALA A 37 -4.84 1.25 4.80
N PRO A 38 -5.24 0.99 3.54
CA PRO A 38 -5.93 -0.24 3.15
C PRO A 38 -5.27 -1.56 3.58
N ASN A 39 -3.95 -1.63 3.75
CA ASN A 39 -3.29 -2.85 4.23
C ASN A 39 -3.76 -3.20 5.65
N LEU A 40 -3.82 -2.20 6.54
CA LEU A 40 -4.29 -2.39 7.92
C LEU A 40 -5.78 -2.75 7.98
N LEU A 41 -6.60 -2.16 7.10
CA LEU A 41 -8.00 -2.58 6.95
C LEU A 41 -8.11 -4.03 6.50
N ALA A 42 -7.33 -4.41 5.48
CA ALA A 42 -7.32 -5.76 4.96
C ALA A 42 -6.93 -6.77 6.03
N LEU A 43 -5.92 -6.46 6.85
CA LEU A 43 -5.54 -7.28 8.00
C LEU A 43 -6.67 -7.44 9.02
N SER A 44 -7.37 -6.36 9.36
CA SER A 44 -8.52 -6.45 10.26
C SER A 44 -9.64 -7.32 9.67
N ILE A 45 -9.92 -7.20 8.37
CA ILE A 45 -10.90 -8.06 7.69
C ILE A 45 -10.44 -9.53 7.68
N VAL A 46 -9.15 -9.78 7.43
CA VAL A 46 -8.57 -11.13 7.45
C VAL A 46 -8.72 -11.76 8.83
N GLU A 47 -8.34 -11.04 9.88
CA GLU A 47 -8.48 -11.51 11.26
C GLU A 47 -9.94 -11.85 11.59
N ASN A 48 -10.89 -10.98 11.23
CA ASN A 48 -12.31 -11.19 11.52
C ASN A 48 -12.96 -12.37 10.76
N ILE A 49 -12.41 -12.77 9.61
CA ILE A 49 -12.99 -13.82 8.76
C ILE A 49 -12.27 -15.15 8.92
N THR A 50 -10.97 -15.12 9.17
CA THR A 50 -10.11 -16.31 9.18
C THR A 50 -9.55 -16.65 10.56
N ASP A 51 -9.74 -15.77 11.55
CA ASP A 51 -9.11 -15.83 12.87
C ASP A 51 -7.57 -15.82 12.84
N ILE A 52 -6.97 -15.46 11.69
CA ILE A 52 -5.51 -15.37 11.52
C ILE A 52 -5.06 -13.94 11.75
N GLN A 53 -4.16 -13.77 12.72
CA GLN A 53 -3.40 -12.54 12.91
C GLN A 53 -2.09 -12.61 12.11
N ILE A 54 -1.92 -11.70 11.16
CA ILE A 54 -0.68 -11.58 10.39
C ILE A 54 0.21 -10.56 11.08
N SER A 55 1.39 -11.00 11.52
CA SER A 55 2.40 -10.12 12.12
C SER A 55 3.10 -9.26 11.07
N TRP A 56 3.73 -8.18 11.53
CA TRP A 56 4.52 -7.30 10.68
C TRP A 56 5.66 -8.03 9.95
N MET A 57 6.29 -9.00 10.62
CA MET A 57 7.39 -9.78 10.05
C MET A 57 6.91 -10.80 9.01
N GLU A 58 5.78 -11.45 9.23
CA GLU A 58 5.18 -12.36 8.23
C GLU A 58 4.79 -11.59 6.97
N TRP A 59 4.23 -10.39 7.13
CA TRP A 59 3.94 -9.50 6.00
C TRP A 59 5.21 -9.14 5.23
N LEU A 60 6.25 -8.64 5.94
CA LEU A 60 7.50 -8.22 5.30
C LEU A 60 8.13 -9.39 4.55
N TRP A 61 8.37 -10.53 5.20
CA TRP A 61 9.01 -11.68 4.56
C TRP A 61 8.18 -12.28 3.43
N GLY A 62 6.84 -12.21 3.52
CA GLY A 62 5.94 -12.67 2.48
C GLY A 62 6.09 -11.89 1.17
N PHE A 63 6.29 -10.57 1.23
CA PHE A 63 6.41 -9.74 0.03
C PHE A 63 7.85 -9.42 -0.37
N LEU A 64 8.78 -9.32 0.58
CA LEU A 64 10.15 -8.82 0.38
C LEU A 64 10.88 -9.41 -0.84
N PRO A 65 10.85 -10.74 -1.10
CA PRO A 65 11.54 -11.30 -2.27
C PRO A 65 11.02 -10.71 -3.59
N VAL A 66 9.70 -10.62 -3.74
CA VAL A 66 9.05 -10.08 -4.94
C VAL A 66 9.15 -8.55 -4.95
N GLY A 67 8.95 -7.91 -3.81
CA GLY A 67 9.02 -6.47 -3.63
C GLY A 67 10.39 -5.90 -3.97
N LEU A 68 11.49 -6.56 -3.59
CA LEU A 68 12.84 -6.14 -3.97
C LEU A 68 13.06 -6.24 -5.48
N VAL A 69 12.62 -7.33 -6.09
CA VAL A 69 12.72 -7.52 -7.56
C VAL A 69 11.92 -6.44 -8.28
N LEU A 70 10.66 -6.21 -7.89
CA LEU A 70 9.82 -5.17 -8.46
C LEU A 70 10.42 -3.78 -8.23
N PHE A 71 10.94 -3.49 -7.04
CA PHE A 71 11.54 -2.18 -6.70
C PHE A 71 12.76 -1.88 -7.57
N LEU A 72 13.63 -2.86 -7.79
CA LEU A 72 14.81 -2.72 -8.65
C LEU A 72 14.44 -2.63 -10.14
N ILE A 73 13.43 -3.37 -10.57
CA ILE A 73 12.96 -3.39 -11.97
C ILE A 73 12.18 -2.13 -12.33
N THR A 74 11.43 -1.55 -11.39
CA THR A 74 10.58 -0.36 -11.61
C THR A 74 11.30 0.80 -12.32
N PRO A 75 12.45 1.32 -11.83
CA PRO A 75 13.15 2.39 -12.51
C PRO A 75 13.66 1.97 -13.90
N LEU A 76 14.08 0.70 -14.07
CA LEU A 76 14.53 0.18 -15.37
C LEU A 76 13.40 0.13 -16.39
N VAL A 77 12.23 -0.40 -16.00
CA VAL A 77 11.03 -0.44 -16.84
C VAL A 77 10.61 0.98 -17.22
N ASN A 78 10.57 1.90 -16.25
CA ASN A 78 10.24 3.29 -16.53
C ASN A 78 11.29 3.97 -17.42
N TYR A 79 12.56 3.60 -17.32
CA TYR A 79 13.61 4.13 -18.17
C TYR A 79 13.45 3.66 -19.62
N VAL A 80 12.91 2.46 -19.83
CA VAL A 80 12.62 1.93 -21.17
C VAL A 80 11.31 2.50 -21.74
N LEU A 81 10.25 2.59 -20.93
CA LEU A 81 8.94 3.08 -21.38
C LEU A 81 8.89 4.61 -21.48
N TYR A 82 9.52 5.30 -20.52
CA TYR A 82 9.53 6.75 -20.39
C TYR A 82 10.97 7.30 -20.21
N PRO A 83 11.87 7.09 -21.19
CA PRO A 83 13.25 7.54 -21.08
C PRO A 83 13.32 9.07 -20.93
N PRO A 84 14.12 9.59 -19.98
CA PRO A 84 14.42 11.01 -19.91
C PRO A 84 15.36 11.39 -21.06
N SER A 85 15.09 12.53 -21.70
CA SER A 85 15.96 13.05 -22.76
C SER A 85 17.25 13.64 -22.20
N GLN A 86 17.23 14.20 -20.99
CA GLN A 86 18.41 14.65 -20.27
C GLN A 86 18.80 13.64 -19.20
N LYS A 87 19.96 13.00 -19.39
CA LYS A 87 20.47 11.92 -18.52
C LYS A 87 21.63 12.33 -17.63
N ARG A 88 22.25 13.48 -17.90
CA ARG A 88 23.43 13.99 -17.20
C ARG A 88 23.35 15.50 -17.04
N SER A 89 23.98 15.98 -15.97
CA SER A 89 24.16 17.39 -15.68
C SER A 89 25.26 17.60 -14.67
N ASP A 90 26.18 18.48 -15.03
CA ASP A 90 27.31 18.80 -14.19
C ASP A 90 26.91 19.82 -13.10
N ASP A 91 25.81 20.57 -13.31
CA ASP A 91 25.31 21.59 -12.37
C ASP A 91 24.45 21.01 -11.24
N MET A 92 23.91 19.80 -11.38
CA MET A 92 23.00 19.22 -10.38
C MET A 92 23.65 18.81 -9.06
N PRO A 93 24.85 18.20 -9.05
CA PRO A 93 25.56 17.95 -7.80
C PRO A 93 25.82 19.24 -7.02
N VAL A 94 26.20 20.33 -7.72
CA VAL A 94 26.47 21.63 -7.11
C VAL A 94 25.19 22.23 -6.52
N TRP A 95 24.08 22.20 -7.27
CA TRP A 95 22.78 22.64 -6.77
C TRP A 95 22.31 21.82 -5.57
N ALA A 96 22.48 20.49 -5.60
CA ALA A 96 22.09 19.62 -4.48
C ALA A 96 22.91 19.91 -3.21
N GLU A 97 24.22 20.14 -3.35
CA GLU A 97 25.09 20.52 -2.23
C GLU A 97 24.64 21.86 -1.62
N GLU A 98 24.28 22.83 -2.45
CA GLU A 98 23.76 24.13 -1.99
C GLU A 98 22.43 23.98 -1.24
N GLN A 99 21.49 23.16 -1.75
CA GLN A 99 20.23 22.89 -1.05
C GLN A 99 20.45 22.18 0.30
N ILE A 100 21.40 21.25 0.38
CA ILE A 100 21.76 20.58 1.64
C ILE A 100 22.36 21.59 2.63
N ARG A 101 23.24 22.48 2.17
CA ARG A 101 23.79 23.55 3.01
C ARG A 101 22.71 24.49 3.54
N GLN A 102 21.69 24.80 2.73
CA GLN A 102 20.56 25.66 3.14
C GLN A 102 19.64 25.00 4.17
N GLN A 103 19.47 23.67 4.15
CA GLN A 103 18.66 22.95 5.15
C GLN A 103 19.31 22.97 6.54
N GLY A 104 20.64 23.11 6.62
CA GLY A 104 21.37 23.16 7.88
C GLY A 104 21.50 21.81 8.59
N PRO A 105 22.06 21.77 9.80
CA PRO A 105 22.24 20.54 10.56
C PRO A 105 20.89 19.98 11.07
N LEU A 106 20.81 18.66 11.21
CA LEU A 106 19.64 17.98 11.77
C LEU A 106 19.24 18.56 13.12
N THR A 107 17.97 18.91 13.25
CA THR A 107 17.39 19.43 14.48
C THR A 107 17.20 18.31 15.50
N ARG A 108 17.14 18.67 16.79
CA ARG A 108 16.83 17.71 17.86
C ARG A 108 15.48 17.01 17.65
N LYS A 109 14.49 17.72 17.08
CA LYS A 109 13.17 17.14 16.79
C LYS A 109 13.24 16.08 15.70
N GLU A 110 13.98 16.34 14.62
CA GLU A 110 14.19 15.37 13.53
C GLU A 110 14.92 14.12 14.02
N LEU A 111 15.97 14.29 14.83
CA LEU A 111 16.70 13.16 15.41
C LEU A 111 15.82 12.34 16.36
N THR A 112 15.01 13.01 17.19
CA THR A 112 14.07 12.34 18.11
C THR A 112 12.99 11.59 17.33
N MET A 113 12.44 12.17 16.27
CA MET A 113 11.49 11.49 15.38
C MET A 113 12.09 10.24 14.74
N ALA A 114 13.31 10.35 14.20
CA ALA A 114 14.01 9.23 13.58
C ALA A 114 14.26 8.10 14.60
N LEU A 115 14.69 8.45 15.82
CA LEU A 115 14.89 7.48 16.89
C LEU A 115 13.59 6.77 17.31
N LEU A 116 12.48 7.51 17.43
CA LEU A 116 11.17 6.93 17.74
C LEU A 116 10.65 6.03 16.60
N ALA A 117 10.90 6.39 15.34
CA ALA A 117 10.58 5.54 14.20
C ALA A 117 11.38 4.23 14.20
N VAL A 118 12.69 4.30 14.51
CA VAL A 118 13.52 3.10 14.68
C VAL A 118 13.04 2.26 15.86
N LEU A 119 12.66 2.89 16.98
CA LEU A 119 12.10 2.18 18.13
C LEU A 119 10.80 1.46 17.77
N ALA A 120 9.92 2.07 16.96
CA ALA A 120 8.70 1.43 16.47
C ALA A 120 9.01 0.13 15.69
N LEU A 121 9.99 0.19 14.79
CA LEU A 121 10.45 -0.99 14.04
C LEU A 121 11.02 -2.06 14.96
N VAL A 122 11.83 -1.69 15.96
CA VAL A 122 12.37 -2.63 16.96
C VAL A 122 11.24 -3.32 17.72
N LEU A 123 10.21 -2.58 18.16
CA LEU A 123 9.06 -3.16 18.85
C LEU A 123 8.29 -4.14 17.94
N TRP A 124 8.06 -3.80 16.67
CA TRP A 124 7.37 -4.70 15.74
C TRP A 124 8.18 -5.96 15.40
N ILE A 125 9.50 -5.86 15.26
CA ILE A 125 10.37 -6.98 14.87
C ILE A 125 10.60 -7.93 16.05
N PHE A 126 10.92 -7.38 17.23
CA PHE A 126 11.40 -8.18 18.37
C PHE A 126 10.36 -8.40 19.46
N CYS A 127 9.33 -7.57 19.56
CA CYS A 127 8.36 -7.64 20.65
C CYS A 127 6.97 -8.13 20.23
N GLY A 128 6.80 -8.62 19.00
CA GLY A 128 5.50 -9.06 18.48
C GLY A 128 4.81 -10.17 19.28
N GLN A 129 5.54 -10.97 20.08
CA GLN A 129 4.95 -11.99 20.96
C GLN A 129 4.38 -11.43 22.27
N TRP A 130 4.83 -10.25 22.70
CA TRP A 130 4.41 -9.64 23.97
C TRP A 130 3.54 -8.40 23.77
N LEU A 131 3.73 -7.72 22.64
CA LEU A 131 3.06 -6.47 22.31
C LEU A 131 2.37 -6.61 20.95
N SER A 132 1.07 -6.34 20.91
CA SER A 132 0.37 -6.19 19.65
C SER A 132 0.94 -5.00 18.86
N THR A 133 0.88 -5.07 17.53
CA THR A 133 1.26 -3.97 16.62
C THR A 133 0.55 -2.67 17.00
N THR A 134 -0.73 -2.75 17.37
CA THR A 134 -1.55 -1.60 17.78
C THR A 134 -1.02 -0.96 19.04
N THR A 135 -0.71 -1.76 20.07
CA THR A 135 -0.14 -1.27 21.33
C THR A 135 1.19 -0.58 21.10
N ALA A 136 2.10 -1.20 20.33
CA ALA A 136 3.39 -0.59 19.99
C ALA A 136 3.22 0.76 19.27
N SER A 137 2.30 0.84 18.30
CA SER A 137 2.02 2.07 17.55
C SER A 137 1.50 3.20 18.45
N LEU A 138 0.57 2.87 19.36
CA LEU A 138 0.02 3.84 20.32
C LEU A 138 1.07 4.32 21.33
N THR A 139 1.94 3.42 21.81
CA THR A 139 3.06 3.79 22.69
C THR A 139 3.98 4.80 22.01
N ILE A 140 4.35 4.57 20.74
CA ILE A 140 5.20 5.49 19.98
C ILE A 140 4.50 6.83 19.76
N LEU A 141 3.20 6.84 19.44
CA LEU A 141 2.42 8.08 19.32
C LEU A 141 2.43 8.88 20.63
N CYS A 142 2.20 8.22 21.78
CA CYS A 142 2.28 8.86 23.08
C CYS A 142 3.67 9.45 23.35
N LEU A 143 4.74 8.71 23.02
CA LEU A 143 6.12 9.21 23.15
C LEU A 143 6.39 10.41 22.24
N MET A 144 5.88 10.41 21.00
CA MET A 144 6.01 11.55 20.07
C MET A 144 5.36 12.82 20.62
N VAL A 145 4.21 12.69 21.28
CA VAL A 145 3.52 13.81 21.94
C VAL A 145 4.29 14.27 23.18
N LEU A 146 4.73 13.34 24.04
CA LEU A 146 5.46 13.68 25.27
C LEU A 146 6.83 14.31 25.00
N THR A 147 7.49 13.93 23.91
CA THR A 147 8.79 14.50 23.48
C THR A 147 8.65 15.81 22.70
N GLY A 148 7.41 16.24 22.38
CA GLY A 148 7.16 17.49 21.65
C GLY A 148 7.56 17.44 20.17
N VAL A 149 7.73 16.24 19.62
CA VAL A 149 7.94 16.02 18.17
C VAL A 149 6.65 16.35 17.43
N VAL A 150 5.51 15.91 17.96
CA VAL A 150 4.16 16.18 17.45
C VAL A 150 3.33 16.83 18.55
N SER A 151 2.57 17.87 18.25
CA SER A 151 1.66 18.47 19.24
C SER A 151 0.35 17.68 19.33
N TRP A 152 -0.34 17.74 20.47
CA TRP A 152 -1.67 17.13 20.59
C TRP A 152 -2.66 17.70 19.56
N SER A 153 -2.55 19.00 19.25
CA SER A 153 -3.32 19.65 18.19
C SER A 153 -3.06 19.05 16.82
N ASP A 154 -1.83 18.64 16.51
CA ASP A 154 -1.51 17.98 15.24
C ASP A 154 -2.20 16.61 15.16
N VAL A 155 -2.23 15.85 16.27
CA VAL A 155 -2.87 14.52 16.34
C VAL A 155 -4.38 14.62 16.13
N ILE A 156 -5.07 15.48 16.89
CA ILE A 156 -6.53 15.64 16.76
C ILE A 156 -6.92 16.37 15.47
N GLY A 157 -6.04 17.22 14.95
CA GLY A 157 -6.23 17.96 13.71
C GLY A 157 -6.02 17.12 12.45
N HIS A 158 -5.45 15.91 12.57
CA HIS A 158 -5.13 15.07 11.43
C HIS A 158 -6.37 14.35 10.86
N LYS A 159 -7.20 15.10 10.13
CA LYS A 159 -8.49 14.64 9.57
C LYS A 159 -8.40 13.31 8.81
N GLN A 160 -7.29 13.07 8.10
CA GLN A 160 -7.08 11.84 7.32
C GLN A 160 -7.11 10.59 8.22
N ALA A 161 -6.42 10.61 9.37
CA ALA A 161 -6.38 9.47 10.29
C ALA A 161 -7.75 9.21 10.91
N TRP A 162 -8.44 10.26 11.36
CA TRP A 162 -9.79 10.14 11.92
C TRP A 162 -10.82 9.64 10.91
N ASN A 163 -10.74 10.11 9.67
CA ASN A 163 -11.58 9.63 8.58
C ASN A 163 -11.36 8.13 8.36
N VAL A 164 -10.10 7.69 8.26
CA VAL A 164 -9.74 6.26 8.13
C VAL A 164 -10.29 5.44 9.30
N PHE A 165 -10.12 5.92 10.54
CA PHE A 165 -10.61 5.22 11.74
C PHE A 165 -12.12 5.00 11.73
N VAL A 166 -12.91 6.04 11.45
CA VAL A 166 -14.40 5.96 11.42
C VAL A 166 -14.88 5.06 10.28
N TRP A 167 -14.29 5.20 9.09
CA TRP A 167 -14.64 4.36 7.96
C TRP A 167 -14.31 2.90 8.22
N PHE A 168 -13.13 2.58 8.74
CA PHE A 168 -12.72 1.20 9.01
C PHE A 168 -13.64 0.55 10.05
N ALA A 169 -13.99 1.25 11.13
CA ALA A 169 -14.91 0.73 12.15
C ALA A 169 -16.28 0.35 11.58
N THR A 170 -16.83 1.18 10.70
CA THR A 170 -18.15 0.94 10.08
C THR A 170 -18.09 -0.22 9.07
N LEU A 171 -17.05 -0.25 8.24
CA LEU A 171 -16.94 -1.18 7.13
C LEU A 171 -16.56 -2.59 7.58
N VAL A 172 -15.69 -2.72 8.58
CA VAL A 172 -15.37 -4.02 9.22
C VAL A 172 -16.63 -4.62 9.86
N THR A 173 -17.44 -3.78 10.52
CA THR A 173 -18.71 -4.22 11.11
C THR A 173 -19.69 -4.73 10.04
N LEU A 174 -19.79 -4.03 8.91
CA LEU A 174 -20.64 -4.46 7.79
C LEU A 174 -20.16 -5.79 7.18
N ALA A 175 -18.85 -5.95 6.97
CA ALA A 175 -18.26 -7.20 6.50
C ALA A 175 -18.57 -8.38 7.43
N GLY A 176 -18.44 -8.17 8.75
CA GLY A 176 -18.86 -9.15 9.75
C GLY A 176 -20.36 -9.45 9.72
N GLY A 177 -21.20 -8.46 9.44
CA GLY A 177 -22.64 -8.63 9.22
C GLY A 177 -22.95 -9.52 8.01
N LEU A 178 -22.30 -9.26 6.87
CA LEU A 178 -22.43 -10.06 5.64
C LEU A 178 -22.03 -11.52 5.84
N ALA A 179 -20.95 -11.76 6.61
CA ALA A 179 -20.52 -13.10 6.99
C ALA A 179 -21.61 -13.82 7.81
N LYS A 180 -22.18 -13.14 8.82
CA LYS A 180 -23.22 -13.72 9.70
C LYS A 180 -24.52 -14.07 8.98
N VAL A 181 -24.92 -13.31 7.97
CA VAL A 181 -26.16 -13.59 7.21
C VAL A 181 -25.98 -14.65 6.12
N GLY A 182 -24.78 -15.23 5.98
CA GLY A 182 -24.49 -16.28 5.01
C GLY A 182 -24.33 -15.80 3.56
N PHE A 183 -24.32 -14.49 3.32
CA PHE A 183 -24.18 -13.95 1.96
C PHE A 183 -22.80 -14.29 1.35
N LEU A 184 -21.74 -14.23 2.15
CA LEU A 184 -20.40 -14.59 1.70
C LEU A 184 -20.31 -16.07 1.30
N GLN A 185 -20.97 -16.95 2.08
CA GLN A 185 -21.07 -18.38 1.77
C GLN A 185 -21.86 -18.62 0.48
N TRP A 186 -22.99 -17.92 0.30
CA TRP A 186 -23.78 -18.02 -0.93
C TRP A 186 -22.97 -17.65 -2.18
N ILE A 187 -22.17 -16.58 -2.14
CA ILE A 187 -21.28 -16.24 -3.27
C ILE A 187 -20.24 -17.35 -3.47
N ALA A 188 -19.61 -17.81 -2.39
CA ALA A 188 -18.59 -18.85 -2.47
C ALA A 188 -19.12 -20.15 -3.10
N ASP A 189 -20.36 -20.54 -2.79
CA ASP A 189 -21.01 -21.72 -3.37
C ASP A 189 -21.28 -21.54 -4.87
N ASN A 190 -21.77 -20.37 -5.30
CA ASN A 190 -22.10 -20.11 -6.71
C ASN A 190 -20.85 -19.96 -7.58
N VAL A 191 -19.81 -19.29 -7.07
CA VAL A 191 -18.55 -19.09 -7.81
C VAL A 191 -17.68 -20.34 -7.73
N GLY A 192 -17.67 -21.04 -6.60
CA GLY A 192 -16.91 -22.28 -6.39
C GLY A 192 -17.24 -23.36 -7.42
N LEU A 193 -18.51 -23.43 -7.88
CA LEU A 193 -18.92 -24.33 -8.95
C LEU A 193 -18.22 -24.04 -10.29
N LEU A 194 -17.97 -22.77 -10.62
CA LEU A 194 -17.35 -22.34 -11.88
C LEU A 194 -15.85 -22.65 -11.95
N ILE A 195 -15.20 -22.78 -10.79
CA ILE A 195 -13.75 -23.00 -10.67
C ILE A 195 -13.42 -24.40 -10.13
N SER A 196 -14.43 -25.23 -9.89
CA SER A 196 -14.26 -26.61 -9.45
C SER A 196 -13.50 -27.45 -10.49
N GLY A 197 -12.49 -28.21 -10.04
CA GLY A 197 -11.69 -29.11 -10.89
C GLY A 197 -10.31 -28.58 -11.32
N TYR A 198 -9.96 -27.34 -10.99
CA TYR A 198 -8.62 -26.81 -11.23
C TYR A 198 -7.68 -26.99 -10.02
N PRO A 199 -6.34 -26.96 -10.22
CA PRO A 199 -5.40 -26.96 -9.12
C PRO A 199 -5.60 -25.75 -8.19
N PRO A 200 -5.50 -25.90 -6.86
CA PRO A 200 -5.83 -24.84 -5.90
C PRO A 200 -5.05 -23.54 -6.13
N LEU A 201 -3.76 -23.64 -6.45
CA LEU A 201 -2.92 -22.47 -6.74
C LEU A 201 -3.41 -21.70 -7.97
N THR A 202 -3.83 -22.40 -9.02
CA THR A 202 -4.37 -21.77 -10.23
C THR A 202 -5.64 -20.99 -9.91
N MET A 203 -6.53 -21.57 -9.11
CA MET A 203 -7.77 -20.91 -8.71
C MET A 203 -7.48 -19.66 -7.87
N LEU A 204 -6.53 -19.73 -6.92
CA LEU A 204 -6.12 -18.58 -6.12
C LEU A 204 -5.53 -17.46 -6.99
N VAL A 205 -4.68 -17.79 -7.96
CA VAL A 205 -4.13 -16.81 -8.90
C VAL A 205 -5.24 -16.13 -9.70
N VAL A 206 -6.22 -16.88 -10.22
CA VAL A 206 -7.36 -16.32 -10.95
C VAL A 206 -8.17 -15.37 -10.06
N ILE A 207 -8.45 -15.76 -8.81
CA ILE A 207 -9.16 -14.92 -7.84
C ILE A 207 -8.40 -13.62 -7.57
N VAL A 208 -7.09 -13.69 -7.36
CA VAL A 208 -6.25 -12.49 -7.13
C VAL A 208 -6.24 -11.58 -8.36
N ILE A 209 -6.18 -12.13 -9.56
CA ILE A 209 -6.27 -11.35 -10.81
C ILE A 209 -7.65 -10.69 -10.92
N CYS A 210 -8.73 -11.42 -10.67
CA CYS A 210 -10.09 -10.87 -10.68
C CYS A 210 -10.24 -9.75 -9.64
N PHE A 211 -9.76 -9.96 -8.42
CA PHE A 211 -9.74 -8.96 -7.36
C PHE A 211 -8.99 -7.71 -7.81
N PHE A 212 -7.78 -7.87 -8.35
CA PHE A 212 -6.96 -6.79 -8.90
C PHE A 212 -7.67 -6.01 -10.02
N LEU A 213 -8.24 -6.70 -11.01
CA LEU A 213 -8.88 -6.06 -12.16
C LEU A 213 -10.20 -5.36 -11.81
N LEU A 214 -10.95 -5.87 -10.84
CA LEU A 214 -12.16 -5.18 -10.38
C LEU A 214 -11.85 -3.79 -9.81
N HIS A 215 -10.61 -3.52 -9.43
CA HIS A 215 -10.21 -2.19 -8.96
C HIS A 215 -10.33 -1.10 -10.03
N TYR A 216 -10.35 -1.43 -11.33
CA TYR A 216 -10.66 -0.45 -12.39
C TYR A 216 -12.01 0.25 -12.19
N PHE A 217 -12.95 -0.36 -11.48
CA PHE A 217 -14.28 0.18 -11.19
C PHE A 217 -14.37 0.95 -9.86
N PHE A 218 -13.26 1.06 -9.12
CA PHE A 218 -13.21 1.73 -7.83
C PHE A 218 -12.28 2.95 -7.88
N ALA A 219 -12.72 4.05 -7.27
CA ALA A 219 -11.91 5.25 -7.09
C ALA A 219 -11.14 5.29 -5.75
N SER A 220 -11.08 4.14 -5.06
CA SER A 220 -10.44 4.05 -3.74
C SER A 220 -10.14 2.59 -3.40
N ILE A 221 -8.88 2.31 -3.08
CA ILE A 221 -8.45 1.00 -2.57
C ILE A 221 -9.21 0.65 -1.29
N THR A 222 -9.45 1.63 -0.40
CA THR A 222 -10.24 1.43 0.82
C THR A 222 -11.65 0.91 0.50
N ALA A 223 -12.35 1.56 -0.43
CA ALA A 223 -13.70 1.15 -0.82
C ALA A 223 -13.70 -0.25 -1.46
N HIS A 224 -12.70 -0.53 -2.31
CA HIS A 224 -12.52 -1.83 -2.93
C HIS A 224 -12.32 -2.94 -1.91
N VAL A 225 -11.37 -2.76 -0.99
CA VAL A 225 -11.05 -3.73 0.08
C VAL A 225 -12.28 -4.02 0.92
N THR A 226 -12.97 -2.98 1.37
CA THR A 226 -14.20 -3.13 2.13
C THR A 226 -15.26 -3.97 1.42
N ALA A 227 -15.50 -3.69 0.13
CA ALA A 227 -16.61 -4.29 -0.59
C ALA A 227 -16.30 -5.73 -1.00
N LEU A 228 -15.07 -5.99 -1.43
CA LEU A 228 -14.72 -7.22 -2.15
C LEU A 228 -13.83 -8.16 -1.34
N LEU A 229 -12.94 -7.65 -0.47
CA LEU A 229 -12.01 -8.53 0.24
C LEU A 229 -12.73 -9.62 1.07
N PRO A 230 -13.83 -9.35 1.80
CA PRO A 230 -14.55 -10.40 2.52
C PRO A 230 -15.01 -11.54 1.62
N VAL A 231 -15.57 -11.20 0.46
CA VAL A 231 -16.10 -12.16 -0.52
C VAL A 231 -14.98 -13.01 -1.10
N PHE A 232 -13.91 -12.36 -1.56
CA PHE A 232 -12.77 -13.02 -2.19
C PHE A 232 -11.99 -13.87 -1.20
N LEU A 233 -11.90 -13.44 0.06
CA LEU A 233 -11.27 -14.18 1.13
C LEU A 233 -12.07 -15.44 1.48
N THR A 234 -13.39 -15.34 1.65
CA THR A 234 -14.26 -16.51 1.88
C THR A 234 -14.13 -17.52 0.73
N LEU A 235 -14.14 -17.04 -0.52
CA LEU A 235 -13.93 -17.91 -1.68
C LEU A 235 -12.55 -18.59 -1.64
N ALA A 236 -11.49 -17.84 -1.32
CA ALA A 236 -10.15 -18.40 -1.19
C ALA A 236 -10.04 -19.41 -0.03
N MET A 237 -10.79 -19.22 1.07
CA MET A 237 -10.83 -20.16 2.19
C MET A 237 -11.41 -21.52 1.78
N THR A 238 -12.35 -21.59 0.83
CA THR A 238 -12.83 -22.88 0.32
C THR A 238 -11.72 -23.73 -0.31
N MET A 239 -10.67 -23.09 -0.84
CA MET A 239 -9.51 -23.74 -1.47
C MET A 239 -8.48 -24.22 -0.47
N THR A 240 -8.54 -23.74 0.78
CA THR A 240 -7.61 -24.16 1.83
C THR A 240 -7.82 -25.62 2.22
N VAL A 241 -9.07 -26.11 2.08
CA VAL A 241 -9.43 -27.53 2.23
C VAL A 241 -8.67 -28.42 1.24
N SER A 242 -8.23 -27.87 0.11
CA SER A 242 -7.45 -28.56 -0.92
C SER A 242 -5.92 -28.42 -0.78
N GLY A 243 -5.43 -27.92 0.36
CA GLY A 243 -4.00 -27.94 0.74
C GLY A 243 -3.26 -26.60 0.63
N LEU A 244 -3.95 -25.50 0.30
CA LEU A 244 -3.37 -24.15 0.38
C LEU A 244 -3.48 -23.60 1.81
N SER A 245 -2.45 -22.90 2.28
CA SER A 245 -2.53 -22.21 3.57
C SER A 245 -3.45 -20.99 3.49
N ALA A 246 -4.34 -20.85 4.46
CA ALA A 246 -5.17 -19.66 4.62
C ALA A 246 -4.33 -18.37 4.71
N LEU A 247 -3.17 -18.43 5.37
CA LEU A 247 -2.21 -17.33 5.43
C LEU A 247 -1.72 -16.92 4.03
N GLN A 248 -1.39 -17.90 3.17
CA GLN A 248 -0.93 -17.62 1.81
C GLN A 248 -2.02 -16.94 0.97
N ALA A 249 -3.24 -17.46 1.03
CA ALA A 249 -4.39 -16.87 0.34
C ALA A 249 -4.65 -15.42 0.78
N SER A 250 -4.67 -15.17 2.10
CA SER A 250 -4.82 -13.83 2.68
C SER A 250 -3.71 -12.88 2.20
N LEU A 251 -2.45 -13.31 2.29
CA LEU A 251 -1.30 -12.49 1.90
C LEU A 251 -1.32 -12.15 0.40
N MET A 252 -1.64 -13.11 -0.48
CA MET A 252 -1.69 -12.84 -1.93
C MET A 252 -2.76 -11.79 -2.30
N LEU A 253 -3.94 -11.87 -1.67
CA LEU A 253 -4.98 -10.84 -1.84
C LEU A 253 -4.51 -9.48 -1.29
N CYS A 254 -3.94 -9.46 -0.09
CA CYS A 254 -3.52 -8.23 0.57
C CYS A 254 -2.34 -7.54 -0.13
N PHE A 255 -1.36 -8.27 -0.64
CA PHE A 255 -0.21 -7.69 -1.35
C PHE A 255 -0.60 -7.06 -2.69
N SER A 256 -1.68 -7.51 -3.31
CA SER A 256 -2.18 -6.91 -4.55
C SER A 256 -2.63 -5.47 -4.37
N LEU A 257 -3.02 -5.06 -3.15
CA LEU A 257 -3.62 -3.76 -2.86
C LEU A 257 -2.72 -2.59 -3.22
N GLY A 258 -1.46 -2.61 -2.76
CA GLY A 258 -0.55 -1.51 -3.09
C GLY A 258 -0.19 -1.46 -4.57
N LEU A 259 -0.16 -2.61 -5.24
CA LEU A 259 0.06 -2.70 -6.68
C LEU A 259 -1.12 -2.15 -7.49
N MET A 260 -2.34 -2.13 -6.97
CA MET A 260 -3.49 -1.55 -7.67
C MET A 260 -3.31 -0.05 -7.96
N GLY A 261 -2.46 0.66 -7.21
CA GLY A 261 -2.24 2.10 -7.41
C GLY A 261 -1.74 2.50 -8.80
N VAL A 262 -1.11 1.58 -9.55
CA VAL A 262 -0.59 1.89 -10.90
C VAL A 262 -1.65 1.82 -12.01
N ILE A 263 -2.84 1.27 -11.77
CA ILE A 263 -3.76 0.90 -12.87
C ILE A 263 -4.61 2.06 -13.40
N THR A 264 -5.00 3.00 -12.53
CA THR A 264 -5.81 4.17 -12.90
C THR A 264 -5.35 5.44 -12.19
N PRO A 265 -5.60 6.63 -12.76
CA PRO A 265 -5.24 7.92 -12.13
C PRO A 265 -5.94 8.24 -10.81
N TYR A 266 -6.94 7.44 -10.44
CA TYR A 266 -7.80 7.63 -9.27
C TYR A 266 -7.80 6.39 -8.37
N ALA A 267 -6.87 5.45 -8.56
CA ALA A 267 -6.85 4.19 -7.83
C ALA A 267 -6.81 4.41 -6.30
N ALA A 268 -5.97 5.33 -5.82
CA ALA A 268 -5.90 5.69 -4.42
C ALA A 268 -5.72 7.22 -4.21
N GLY A 269 -5.45 7.60 -2.96
CA GLY A 269 -5.33 9.00 -2.56
C GLY A 269 -4.16 9.76 -3.19
N PRO A 270 -2.93 9.19 -3.26
CA PRO A 270 -1.78 9.88 -3.86
C PRO A 270 -1.85 10.05 -5.38
N GLU A 271 -2.58 9.20 -6.09
CA GLU A 271 -2.58 9.11 -7.55
C GLU A 271 -3.06 10.42 -8.20
N PRO A 272 -4.19 11.03 -7.80
CA PRO A 272 -4.58 12.34 -8.30
C PRO A 272 -3.52 13.44 -8.10
N ILE A 273 -2.67 13.34 -7.09
CA ILE A 273 -1.57 14.30 -6.85
C ILE A 273 -0.47 14.10 -7.90
N TRP A 274 -0.08 12.84 -8.15
CA TRP A 274 0.91 12.50 -9.17
C TRP A 274 0.47 12.89 -10.58
N TYR A 275 -0.77 12.57 -10.96
CA TYR A 275 -1.33 12.92 -12.26
C TYR A 275 -1.65 14.42 -12.37
N GLY A 276 -2.11 15.04 -11.28
CA GLY A 276 -2.40 16.48 -11.20
C GLY A 276 -1.18 17.37 -11.36
N ALA A 277 0.02 16.85 -11.12
CA ALA A 277 1.27 17.56 -11.39
C ALA A 277 1.56 17.78 -12.88
N GLY A 278 0.77 17.19 -13.80
CA GLY A 278 0.83 17.45 -15.24
C GLY A 278 2.03 16.84 -15.98
N PHE A 279 2.95 16.18 -15.28
CA PHE A 279 4.07 15.45 -15.88
C PHE A 279 3.68 14.09 -16.46
N ILE A 280 2.57 13.50 -15.97
CA ILE A 280 2.02 12.24 -16.45
C ILE A 280 0.77 12.55 -17.27
N SER A 281 0.76 12.20 -18.55
CA SER A 281 -0.39 12.42 -19.42
C SER A 281 -1.52 11.45 -19.07
N VAL A 282 -2.70 11.99 -18.77
CA VAL A 282 -3.96 11.23 -18.62
C VAL A 282 -4.41 10.64 -19.97
N LYS A 283 -3.90 11.13 -21.11
CA LYS A 283 -4.27 10.69 -22.47
C LYS A 283 -3.41 9.54 -23.03
N ALA A 284 -2.80 8.71 -22.19
CA ALA A 284 -1.92 7.63 -22.65
C ALA A 284 -2.42 6.22 -22.29
N SER A 285 -3.62 5.84 -22.76
CA SER A 285 -3.97 4.43 -22.99
C SER A 285 -4.78 4.23 -24.29
N GLY A 286 -4.46 5.03 -25.31
CA GLY A 286 -5.09 4.95 -26.63
C GLY A 286 -4.11 5.37 -27.71
N ARG A 287 -3.20 4.48 -28.05
CA ARG A 287 -2.76 4.29 -29.43
C ARG A 287 -3.30 2.96 -29.90
#